data_AF-A0A1V4Q5S3-F1
#
_entry.id   AF-A0A1V4Q5S3-F1
#
_cell.length_a   1.000
_cell.length_b   1.000
_cell.length_c   1.000
_cell.angle_alpha   90.00
_cell.angle_beta   90.00
_cell.angle_gamma   90.00
#
_symmetry.space_group_name_H-M   'P 1'
#
loop_
_entity.id
_entity.type
_entity.pdbx_description
1 polymer ?
#
loop_
_entity_poly.entity_id
_entity_poly.type
_entity_poly.pdbx_seq_one_letter_code
_entity_poly.pdbx_strand_id
1 'polypeptide(L)'
;MTQQPDGAPSSIAEQARLTSGHDFWTTESVGDVPSILMTDGPHGLRKQDGPTDHLGISGSVPATCFPPAVGLAQTWSPALARRVGAAIADEARAQSVGVVLGPGVNLKRSVRGGRNFEYFSEDPHLTAELGGAWVHGLQARGVGASLKHFAVNNQETDRMRISADVDERTLHELYLRAFRTIVTRQQPWTVMCSYNRINGVHA
;
A
#
# COMPACT_ATOMS: atom_id res chain seq x y z
N MET A 1 13.69 -1.77 -33.44
CA MET A 1 13.69 -2.97 -32.59
C MET A 1 14.36 -2.59 -31.28
N THR A 2 13.58 -2.31 -30.24
CA THR A 2 14.11 -2.20 -28.88
C THR A 2 14.62 -3.58 -28.49
N GLN A 3 15.93 -3.72 -28.31
CA GLN A 3 16.50 -4.93 -27.72
C GLN A 3 15.85 -5.13 -26.34
N GLN A 4 15.40 -6.35 -26.06
CA GLN A 4 15.00 -6.70 -24.72
C GLN A 4 16.21 -6.50 -23.79
N PRO A 5 16.03 -5.90 -22.60
CA PRO A 5 17.12 -5.83 -21.64
C PRO A 5 17.60 -7.24 -21.30
N ASP A 6 18.91 -7.41 -21.12
CA ASP A 6 19.51 -8.70 -20.73
C ASP A 6 18.81 -9.24 -19.46
N GLY A 7 18.45 -10.53 -19.50
CA GLY A 7 17.74 -11.21 -18.39
C GLY A 7 16.22 -11.08 -18.39
N ALA A 8 15.63 -10.37 -19.37
CA ALA A 8 14.18 -10.25 -19.50
C ALA A 8 13.50 -11.59 -19.86
N PRO A 9 12.28 -11.86 -19.38
CA PRO A 9 11.53 -13.05 -19.74
C PRO A 9 11.35 -13.16 -21.26
N SER A 10 11.77 -14.32 -21.77
CA SER A 10 11.98 -14.58 -23.20
C SER A 10 10.73 -15.09 -23.90
N SER A 11 9.76 -15.63 -23.14
CA SER A 11 8.48 -16.12 -23.66
C SER A 11 7.26 -15.40 -23.09
N ILE A 12 6.14 -15.47 -23.82
CA ILE A 12 4.85 -14.92 -23.35
C ILE A 12 4.42 -15.59 -22.04
N ALA A 13 4.67 -16.89 -21.88
CA ALA A 13 4.32 -17.62 -20.66
C ALA A 13 5.11 -17.09 -19.44
N GLU A 14 6.41 -16.82 -19.63
CA GLU A 14 7.27 -16.21 -18.61
C GLU A 14 6.81 -14.79 -18.26
N GLN A 15 6.45 -13.98 -19.25
CA GLN A 15 5.90 -12.64 -19.04
C GLN A 15 4.55 -12.68 -18.30
N ALA A 16 3.68 -13.61 -18.64
CA ALA A 16 2.37 -13.76 -18.00
C ALA A 16 2.49 -14.14 -16.52
N ARG A 17 3.46 -14.97 -16.15
CA ARG A 17 3.70 -15.34 -14.74
C ARG A 17 4.00 -14.11 -13.86
N LEU A 18 4.73 -13.12 -14.38
CA LEU A 18 5.02 -11.89 -13.63
C LEU A 18 3.79 -11.03 -13.31
N THR A 19 2.61 -11.37 -13.85
CA THR A 19 1.35 -10.63 -13.58
C THR A 19 0.56 -11.17 -12.39
N SER A 20 1.03 -12.24 -11.74
CA SER A 20 0.43 -12.84 -10.54
C SER A 20 1.47 -13.09 -9.46
N GLY A 21 1.03 -13.13 -8.20
CA GLY A 21 1.87 -13.63 -7.11
C GLY A 21 2.14 -15.12 -7.28
N HIS A 22 3.32 -15.58 -6.85
CA HIS A 22 3.64 -17.00 -6.72
C HIS A 22 2.86 -17.61 -5.55
N ASP A 23 2.80 -16.86 -4.45
CA ASP A 23 1.96 -17.15 -3.28
C ASP A 23 1.34 -15.85 -2.74
N PHE A 24 0.85 -15.88 -1.49
CA PHE A 24 0.22 -14.71 -0.86
C PHE A 24 1.14 -13.50 -0.67
N TRP A 25 2.44 -13.72 -0.54
CA TRP A 25 3.41 -12.70 -0.14
C TRP A 25 4.58 -12.56 -1.10
N THR A 26 4.78 -13.48 -2.02
CA THR A 26 5.92 -13.45 -2.93
C THR A 26 5.49 -13.32 -4.40
N THR A 27 6.25 -12.54 -5.16
CA THR A 27 6.12 -12.51 -6.61
C THR A 27 6.76 -13.74 -7.23
N GLU A 28 6.41 -14.02 -8.48
CA GLU A 28 7.14 -15.01 -9.29
C GLU A 28 8.62 -14.63 -9.47
N SER A 29 9.47 -15.66 -9.61
CA SER A 29 10.85 -15.54 -10.07
C SER A 29 10.93 -16.10 -11.49
N VAL A 30 11.45 -15.30 -12.42
CA VAL A 30 11.47 -15.66 -13.86
C VAL A 30 12.75 -15.14 -14.49
N GLY A 31 13.55 -16.03 -15.08
CA GLY A 31 14.88 -15.68 -15.61
C GLY A 31 15.76 -15.08 -14.52
N ASP A 32 16.34 -13.91 -14.79
CA ASP A 32 17.17 -13.16 -13.84
C ASP A 32 16.37 -12.23 -12.92
N VAL A 33 15.03 -12.19 -13.04
CA VAL A 33 14.16 -11.39 -12.18
C VAL A 33 13.90 -12.16 -10.88
N PRO A 34 14.38 -11.69 -9.72
CA PRO A 34 14.19 -12.37 -8.45
C PRO A 34 12.76 -12.19 -7.92
N SER A 35 12.33 -13.15 -7.11
CA SER A 35 11.10 -13.01 -6.32
C SER A 35 11.23 -11.89 -5.27
N ILE A 36 10.16 -11.11 -5.11
CA ILE A 36 10.05 -10.03 -4.13
C ILE A 36 9.06 -10.45 -3.06
N LEU A 37 9.50 -10.43 -1.80
CA LEU A 37 8.62 -10.56 -0.64
C LEU A 37 7.94 -9.22 -0.33
N MET A 38 6.61 -9.25 -0.22
CA MET A 38 5.79 -8.17 0.29
C MET A 38 5.08 -8.57 1.58
N THR A 39 4.80 -7.61 2.47
CA THR A 39 4.04 -7.90 3.70
C THR A 39 3.27 -6.69 4.19
N ASP A 40 2.22 -6.93 4.99
CA ASP A 40 1.54 -5.87 5.73
C ASP A 40 2.47 -5.24 6.77
N GLY A 41 2.33 -3.97 7.14
CA GLY A 41 1.43 -3.00 6.52
C GLY A 41 1.67 -1.56 7.03
N PRO A 42 0.63 -0.74 7.18
CA PRO A 42 0.80 0.71 7.30
C PRO A 42 1.39 1.21 8.64
N HIS A 43 1.40 0.38 9.69
CA HIS A 43 1.83 0.77 11.05
C HIS A 43 2.70 -0.30 11.73
N GLY A 44 3.52 -1.01 10.96
CA GLY A 44 4.41 -2.06 11.43
C GLY A 44 4.37 -3.29 10.51
N LEU A 45 5.41 -4.12 10.55
CA LEU A 45 5.47 -5.34 9.75
C LEU A 45 4.69 -6.49 10.38
N ARG A 46 4.12 -7.33 9.53
CA ARG A 46 3.41 -8.56 9.90
C ARG A 46 3.86 -9.72 9.01
N LYS A 47 5.16 -9.97 9.00
CA LYS A 47 5.73 -11.12 8.30
C LYS A 47 5.39 -12.39 9.08
N GLN A 48 4.64 -13.30 8.47
CA GLN A 48 4.28 -14.56 9.10
C GLN A 48 5.51 -15.46 9.27
N ASP A 49 5.59 -16.11 10.44
CA ASP A 49 6.54 -17.16 10.76
C ASP A 49 5.85 -18.51 10.49
N GLY A 50 6.41 -19.32 9.58
CA GLY A 50 5.81 -20.58 9.14
C GLY A 50 4.86 -20.48 7.93
N PRO A 51 3.89 -21.41 7.78
CA PRO A 51 3.00 -21.46 6.62
C PRO A 51 2.20 -20.15 6.48
N THR A 52 2.20 -19.61 5.27
CA THR A 52 1.59 -18.31 5.00
C THR A 52 0.15 -18.47 4.52
N ASP A 53 -0.77 -17.71 5.11
CA ASP A 53 -2.15 -17.58 4.60
C ASP A 53 -2.62 -16.11 4.57
N HIS A 54 -3.81 -15.88 4.00
CA HIS A 54 -4.44 -14.56 3.98
C HIS A 54 -5.06 -14.15 5.32
N LEU A 55 -5.32 -15.11 6.21
CA LEU A 55 -5.99 -14.87 7.49
C LEU A 55 -5.02 -14.32 8.54
N GLY A 56 -3.72 -14.60 8.39
CA GLY A 56 -2.69 -14.19 9.33
C GLY A 56 -2.73 -14.94 10.65
N ILE A 57 -3.17 -16.19 10.65
CA ILE A 57 -3.33 -16.97 11.89
C ILE A 57 -1.97 -17.42 12.44
N SER A 58 -0.97 -17.59 11.57
CA SER A 58 0.40 -17.92 11.95
C SER A 58 1.04 -16.80 12.79
N GLY A 59 2.02 -17.17 13.63
CA GLY A 59 2.81 -16.21 14.40
C GLY A 59 3.47 -15.16 13.49
N SER A 60 3.73 -13.96 14.00
CA SER A 60 4.48 -12.94 13.27
C SER A 60 5.91 -12.90 13.76
N VAL A 61 6.87 -12.76 12.85
CA VAL A 61 8.23 -12.33 13.18
C VAL A 61 8.13 -11.03 13.99
N PRO A 62 8.82 -10.89 15.13
CA PRO A 62 8.74 -9.69 15.96
C PRO A 62 9.08 -8.41 15.18
N ALA A 63 8.24 -7.40 15.32
CA ALA A 63 8.35 -6.10 14.67
C ALA A 63 7.74 -5.01 15.56
N THR A 64 8.11 -3.75 15.34
CA THR A 64 7.52 -2.64 16.08
C THR A 64 6.11 -2.35 15.60
N CYS A 65 5.14 -2.40 16.52
CA CYS A 65 3.78 -1.93 16.27
C CYS A 65 3.68 -0.44 16.57
N PHE A 66 3.63 0.37 15.51
CA PHE A 66 3.49 1.83 15.63
C PHE A 66 2.03 2.23 15.87
N PRO A 67 1.76 3.45 16.40
CA PRO A 67 0.42 3.99 16.44
C PRO A 67 -0.22 3.97 15.03
N PRO A 68 -1.48 3.49 14.88
CA PRO A 68 -2.16 3.52 13.59
C PRO A 68 -2.29 4.93 13.02
N ALA A 69 -2.52 5.03 11.71
CA ALA A 69 -2.52 6.30 10.99
C ALA A 69 -3.49 7.34 11.57
N VAL A 70 -4.62 6.93 12.17
CA VAL A 70 -5.53 7.86 12.86
C VAL A 70 -4.85 8.60 14.01
N GLY A 71 -4.00 7.91 14.78
CA GLY A 71 -3.26 8.47 15.91
C GLY A 71 -2.06 9.27 15.43
N LEU A 72 -1.31 8.73 14.45
CA LEU A 72 -0.18 9.44 13.85
C LEU A 72 -0.65 10.76 13.20
N ALA A 73 -1.85 10.81 12.62
CA ALA A 73 -2.42 12.02 12.05
C ALA A 73 -2.67 13.13 13.08
N GLN A 74 -2.94 12.79 14.35
CA GLN A 74 -3.12 13.80 15.40
C GLN A 74 -1.84 14.56 15.74
N THR A 75 -0.69 14.11 15.23
CA THR A 75 0.59 14.80 15.44
C THR A 75 0.77 15.98 14.49
N TRP A 76 0.03 16.00 13.36
CA TRP A 76 0.20 16.98 12.28
C TRP A 76 1.67 17.15 11.84
N SER A 77 2.48 16.11 12.00
CA SER A 77 3.93 16.16 11.82
C SER A 77 4.38 15.25 10.68
N PRO A 78 4.57 15.79 9.46
CA PRO A 78 5.19 15.06 8.35
C PRO A 78 6.58 14.54 8.72
N ALA A 79 7.34 15.31 9.52
CA ALA A 79 8.65 14.88 9.99
C ALA A 79 8.56 13.61 10.85
N LEU A 80 7.57 13.49 11.73
CA LEU A 80 7.34 12.28 12.52
C LEU A 80 6.89 11.11 11.65
N ALA A 81 5.93 11.33 10.75
CA ALA A 81 5.47 10.29 9.82
C ALA A 81 6.60 9.72 8.96
N ARG A 82 7.52 10.58 8.49
CA ARG A 82 8.74 10.17 7.80
C ARG A 82 9.65 9.28 8.65
N ARG A 83 9.84 9.62 9.93
CA ARG A 83 10.65 8.78 10.83
C ARG A 83 10.01 7.40 11.05
N VAL A 84 8.69 7.34 11.18
CA VAL A 84 7.95 6.08 11.29
C VAL A 84 8.16 5.24 10.03
N GLY A 85 7.98 5.81 8.83
CA GLY A 85 8.24 5.12 7.57
C GLY A 85 9.68 4.59 7.47
N ALA A 86 10.67 5.40 7.86
CA ALA A 86 12.07 4.98 7.86
C ALA A 86 12.36 3.83 8.84
N ALA A 87 11.77 3.85 10.04
CA ALA A 87 11.94 2.78 11.01
C ALA A 87 11.31 1.46 10.54
N ILE A 88 10.13 1.52 9.91
CA ILE A 88 9.50 0.34 9.28
C ILE A 88 10.40 -0.23 8.16
N ALA A 89 11.04 0.63 7.36
CA ALA A 89 11.95 0.16 6.32
C ALA A 89 13.21 -0.51 6.88
N ASP A 90 13.75 -0.02 8.00
CA ASP A 90 14.89 -0.66 8.66
C ASP A 90 14.54 -2.09 9.11
N GLU A 91 13.36 -2.29 9.69
CA GLU A 91 12.85 -3.63 10.02
C GLU A 91 12.57 -4.47 8.76
N ALA A 92 12.06 -3.86 7.69
CA ALA A 92 11.73 -4.57 6.46
C ALA A 92 13.00 -5.14 5.82
N ARG A 93 14.07 -4.36 5.79
CA ARG A 93 15.39 -4.82 5.33
C ARG A 93 15.94 -5.95 6.20
N ALA A 94 15.86 -5.80 7.52
CA ALA A 94 16.28 -6.86 8.45
C ALA A 94 15.52 -8.17 8.22
N GLN A 95 14.28 -8.09 7.75
CA GLN A 95 13.42 -9.24 7.46
C GLN A 95 13.35 -9.63 5.98
N SER A 96 14.21 -9.04 5.12
CA SER A 96 14.25 -9.28 3.66
C SER A 96 12.90 -9.04 2.94
N VAL A 97 12.16 -8.03 3.38
CA VAL A 97 10.92 -7.55 2.75
C VAL A 97 11.28 -6.45 1.77
N GLY A 98 10.89 -6.61 0.50
CA GLY A 98 11.12 -5.62 -0.56
C GLY A 98 10.02 -4.56 -0.67
N VAL A 99 8.77 -4.91 -0.34
CA VAL A 99 7.62 -3.99 -0.39
C VAL A 99 6.77 -4.09 0.87
N VAL A 100 6.43 -2.96 1.47
CA VAL A 100 5.48 -2.88 2.58
C VAL A 100 4.13 -2.42 2.05
N LEU A 101 3.07 -3.16 2.40
CA LEU A 101 1.71 -2.89 1.96
C LEU A 101 1.10 -1.71 2.72
N GLY A 102 1.56 -0.50 2.43
CA GLY A 102 1.10 0.75 3.01
C GLY A 102 1.73 1.99 2.35
N PRO A 103 1.26 3.20 2.72
CA PRO A 103 0.26 3.46 3.75
C PRO A 103 -1.18 3.46 3.19
N GLY A 104 -2.16 3.37 4.11
CA GLY A 104 -3.58 3.54 3.80
C GLY A 104 -3.96 5.03 3.74
N VAL A 105 -4.52 5.49 2.62
CA VAL A 105 -4.88 6.91 2.38
C VAL A 105 -6.32 7.11 1.93
N ASN A 106 -7.20 6.14 2.15
CA ASN A 106 -8.64 6.34 1.95
C ASN A 106 -9.16 7.40 2.94
N LEU A 107 -10.09 8.25 2.51
CA LEU A 107 -10.69 9.26 3.38
C LEU A 107 -11.69 8.68 4.37
N LYS A 108 -11.78 9.26 5.56
CA LYS A 108 -12.77 8.91 6.58
C LYS A 108 -14.12 9.54 6.26
N ARG A 109 -14.78 9.09 5.19
CA ARG A 109 -16.10 9.62 4.73
C ARG A 109 -17.16 9.57 5.85
N SER A 110 -17.15 8.50 6.63
CA SER A 110 -18.08 8.28 7.73
C SER A 110 -17.31 7.77 8.94
N VAL A 111 -17.69 8.22 10.13
CA VAL A 111 -17.12 7.74 11.41
C VAL A 111 -17.29 6.23 11.62
N ARG A 112 -18.22 5.59 10.91
CA ARG A 112 -18.54 4.16 11.01
C ARG A 112 -17.65 3.26 10.13
N GLY A 113 -16.68 3.82 9.41
CA GLY A 113 -15.77 3.05 8.57
C GLY A 113 -14.91 2.10 9.39
N GLY A 114 -15.03 0.78 9.17
CA GLY A 114 -14.33 -0.24 9.96
C GLY A 114 -12.80 -0.17 9.88
N ARG A 115 -12.25 0.46 8.83
CA ARG A 115 -10.81 0.68 8.63
C ARG A 115 -10.36 2.12 8.86
N ASN A 116 -11.20 2.97 9.46
CA ASN A 116 -10.81 4.35 9.76
C ASN A 116 -9.53 4.45 10.63
N PHE A 117 -9.24 3.44 11.44
CA PHE A 117 -8.04 3.43 12.28
C PHE A 117 -6.73 3.40 11.48
N GLU A 118 -6.71 2.75 10.30
CA GLU A 118 -5.52 2.65 9.44
C GLU A 118 -5.39 3.79 8.43
N TYR A 119 -6.35 4.73 8.39
CA TYR A 119 -6.33 5.91 7.54
C TYR A 119 -6.00 7.18 8.31
N PHE A 120 -5.39 8.16 7.65
CA PHE A 120 -4.94 9.40 8.28
C PHE A 120 -6.09 10.33 8.66
N SER A 121 -6.86 10.85 7.69
CA SER A 121 -7.84 11.91 7.94
C SER A 121 -9.08 11.81 7.05
N GLU A 122 -10.10 12.59 7.38
CA GLU A 122 -11.18 12.96 6.45
C GLU A 122 -10.72 14.03 5.44
N ASP A 123 -9.69 14.80 5.80
CA ASP A 123 -9.11 15.85 4.95
C ASP A 123 -8.07 15.27 3.96
N PRO A 124 -8.23 15.50 2.64
CA PRO A 124 -7.32 14.99 1.63
C PRO A 124 -5.93 15.63 1.66
N HIS A 125 -5.80 16.87 2.13
CA HIS A 125 -4.50 17.55 2.18
C HIS A 125 -3.62 16.99 3.30
N LEU A 126 -4.13 16.89 4.52
CA LEU A 126 -3.46 16.27 5.66
C LEU A 126 -3.09 14.82 5.36
N THR A 127 -4.01 14.07 4.74
CA THR A 127 -3.75 12.69 4.30
C THR A 127 -2.59 12.63 3.30
N ALA A 128 -2.52 13.57 2.35
CA ALA A 128 -1.44 13.63 1.37
C ALA A 128 -0.08 13.95 2.01
N GLU A 129 -0.02 14.94 2.90
CA GLU A 129 1.23 15.38 3.52
C GLU A 129 1.82 14.29 4.43
N LEU A 130 0.98 13.65 5.25
CA LEU A 130 1.44 12.60 6.17
C LEU A 130 1.71 11.28 5.46
N GLY A 131 0.80 10.85 4.56
CA GLY A 131 0.99 9.64 3.77
C GLY A 131 2.20 9.75 2.84
N GLY A 132 2.40 10.92 2.23
CA GLY A 132 3.57 11.20 1.40
C GLY A 132 4.87 11.18 2.20
N ALA A 133 4.89 11.77 3.38
CA ALA A 133 6.08 11.73 4.25
C ALA A 133 6.41 10.31 4.72
N TRP A 134 5.40 9.49 5.02
CA TRP A 134 5.57 8.07 5.32
C TRP A 134 6.20 7.31 4.14
N VAL A 135 5.65 7.48 2.93
CA VAL A 135 6.20 6.85 1.70
C VAL A 135 7.65 7.28 1.47
N HIS A 136 7.94 8.57 1.63
CA HIS A 136 9.29 9.09 1.49
C HIS A 136 10.25 8.42 2.49
N GLY A 137 9.87 8.32 3.76
CA GLY A 137 10.69 7.69 4.80
C GLY A 137 11.01 6.24 4.49
N LEU A 138 10.02 5.48 4.02
CA LEU A 138 10.18 4.07 3.66
C LEU A 138 11.12 3.92 2.44
N GLN A 139 10.84 4.63 1.35
CA GLN A 139 11.57 4.48 0.09
C GLN A 139 12.99 5.07 0.14
N ALA A 140 13.23 6.09 0.98
CA ALA A 140 14.58 6.62 1.20
C ALA A 140 15.53 5.58 1.83
N ARG A 141 15.01 4.48 2.37
CA ARG A 141 15.78 3.35 2.89
C ARG A 141 15.83 2.16 1.93
N GLY A 142 15.29 2.28 0.71
CA GLY A 142 15.35 1.23 -0.30
C GLY A 142 14.29 0.13 -0.14
N VAL A 143 13.15 0.43 0.47
CA VAL A 143 12.00 -0.47 0.59
C VAL A 143 10.79 0.18 -0.08
N GLY A 144 10.07 -0.58 -0.91
CA GLY A 144 8.95 -0.08 -1.69
C GLY A 144 7.69 0.13 -0.86
N ALA A 145 6.97 1.22 -1.15
CA ALA A 145 5.64 1.44 -0.60
C ALA A 145 4.56 0.86 -1.53
N SER A 146 3.43 0.47 -0.95
CA SER A 146 2.19 0.13 -1.66
C SER A 146 1.07 1.05 -1.21
N LEU A 147 0.90 2.16 -1.93
CA LEU A 147 -0.10 3.16 -1.60
C LEU A 147 -1.50 2.56 -1.80
N LYS A 148 -2.35 2.59 -0.76
CA LYS A 148 -3.61 1.82 -0.76
C LYS A 148 -4.78 2.57 -0.12
N HIS A 149 -6.04 2.23 -0.42
CA HIS A 149 -6.53 1.37 -1.50
C HIS A 149 -7.10 2.27 -2.59
N PHE A 150 -6.58 2.17 -3.81
CA PHE A 150 -6.94 3.01 -4.93
C PHE A 150 -8.19 2.46 -5.64
N ALA A 151 -9.37 3.07 -5.55
CA ALA A 151 -9.74 4.24 -4.75
C ALA A 151 -11.12 4.06 -4.11
N VAL A 152 -11.54 5.05 -3.30
CA VAL A 152 -12.91 5.16 -2.75
C VAL A 152 -13.35 3.97 -1.88
N ASN A 153 -12.41 3.23 -1.30
CA ASN A 153 -12.68 2.17 -0.33
C ASN A 153 -12.94 2.74 1.07
N ASN A 154 -14.11 3.33 1.28
CA ASN A 154 -14.42 4.07 2.52
C ASN A 154 -15.40 3.36 3.46
N GLN A 155 -15.75 2.11 3.18
CA GLN A 155 -16.59 1.27 4.03
C GLN A 155 -16.24 -0.21 3.89
N GLU A 156 -16.38 -0.97 4.98
CA GLU A 156 -16.14 -2.42 4.96
C GLU A 156 -17.37 -3.21 4.56
N THR A 157 -18.56 -2.69 4.85
CA THR A 157 -19.82 -3.32 4.48
C THR A 157 -19.87 -3.51 2.97
N ASP A 158 -19.92 -4.77 2.57
CA ASP A 158 -20.01 -5.19 1.18
C ASP A 158 -18.88 -4.70 0.26
N ARG A 159 -17.68 -4.45 0.82
CA ARG A 159 -16.55 -3.84 0.09
C ARG A 159 -16.12 -4.57 -1.18
N MET A 160 -16.45 -5.86 -1.33
CA MET A 160 -16.14 -6.66 -2.51
C MET A 160 -17.16 -6.52 -3.65
N ARG A 161 -18.32 -5.90 -3.41
CA ARG A 161 -19.41 -5.81 -4.40
C ARG A 161 -19.98 -4.42 -4.55
N ILE A 162 -19.96 -3.58 -3.51
CA ILE A 162 -20.56 -2.25 -3.55
C ILE A 162 -19.94 -1.38 -4.65
N SER A 163 -20.78 -0.55 -5.29
CA SER A 163 -20.32 0.56 -6.13
C SER A 163 -20.36 1.85 -5.33
N ALA A 164 -19.22 2.53 -5.25
CA ALA A 164 -19.15 3.90 -4.80
C ALA A 164 -19.49 4.81 -5.99
N ASP A 165 -20.72 5.30 -6.00
CA ASP A 165 -21.18 6.21 -7.06
C ASP A 165 -20.90 7.66 -6.62
N VAL A 166 -20.00 8.32 -7.35
CA VAL A 166 -19.41 9.61 -6.98
C VAL A 166 -19.23 10.47 -8.23
N ASP A 167 -19.61 11.75 -8.13
CA ASP A 167 -19.40 12.70 -9.21
C ASP A 167 -17.91 13.02 -9.42
N GLU A 168 -17.56 13.46 -10.63
CA GLU A 168 -16.17 13.73 -11.02
C GLU A 168 -15.48 14.73 -10.09
N ARG A 169 -16.18 15.79 -9.68
CA ARG A 169 -15.60 16.82 -8.83
C ARG A 169 -15.24 16.25 -7.47
N THR A 170 -16.17 15.56 -6.81
CA THR A 170 -15.92 14.91 -5.51
C THR A 170 -14.83 13.85 -5.61
N LEU A 171 -14.81 13.06 -6.69
CA LEU A 171 -13.77 12.06 -6.94
C LEU A 171 -12.37 12.71 -7.00
N HIS A 172 -12.21 13.78 -7.78
CA HIS A 172 -10.92 14.43 -8.00
C HIS A 172 -10.47 15.35 -6.86
N GLU A 173 -11.39 16.09 -6.23
CA GLU A 173 -11.07 17.04 -5.16
C GLU A 173 -10.84 16.34 -3.82
N LEU A 174 -11.52 15.21 -3.56
CA LEU A 174 -11.41 14.47 -2.29
C LEU A 174 -10.64 13.15 -2.46
N TYR A 175 -11.25 12.15 -3.09
CA TYR A 175 -10.79 10.77 -2.99
C TYR A 175 -9.47 10.49 -3.73
N LEU A 176 -9.24 11.14 -4.87
CA LEU A 176 -8.01 11.00 -5.65
C LEU A 176 -6.94 12.02 -5.26
N ARG A 177 -7.28 13.04 -4.46
CA ARG A 177 -6.37 14.16 -4.16
C ARG A 177 -5.11 13.73 -3.42
N ALA A 178 -5.25 12.84 -2.43
CA ALA A 178 -4.12 12.27 -1.71
C ALA A 178 -3.24 11.39 -2.62
N PHE A 179 -3.85 10.48 -3.38
CA PHE A 179 -3.14 9.64 -4.35
C PHE A 179 -2.37 10.48 -5.39
N ARG A 180 -3.03 11.45 -6.03
CA ARG A 180 -2.41 12.35 -7.00
C ARG A 180 -1.18 13.04 -6.41
N THR A 181 -1.29 13.56 -5.19
CA THR A 181 -0.19 14.29 -4.54
C THR A 181 0.97 13.36 -4.20
N ILE A 182 0.69 12.18 -3.65
CA ILE A 182 1.74 11.22 -3.25
C ILE A 182 2.42 10.61 -4.47
N VAL A 183 1.66 10.20 -5.50
CA VAL A 183 2.22 9.62 -6.73
C VAL A 183 3.11 10.63 -7.45
N THR A 184 2.68 11.88 -7.56
CA THR A 184 3.48 12.92 -8.26
C THR A 184 4.71 13.37 -7.49
N ARG A 185 4.68 13.39 -6.15
CA ARG A 185 5.79 13.89 -5.33
C ARG A 185 6.76 12.80 -4.87
N GLN A 186 6.25 11.59 -4.60
CA GLN A 186 7.00 10.52 -3.91
C GLN A 186 7.18 9.25 -4.74
N GLN A 187 6.42 9.09 -5.83
CA GLN A 187 6.50 7.93 -6.73
C GLN A 187 6.56 6.59 -5.97
N PRO A 188 5.47 6.20 -5.29
CA PRO A 188 5.44 4.90 -4.60
C PRO A 188 5.69 3.79 -5.62
N TRP A 189 6.54 2.81 -5.28
CA TRP A 189 6.90 1.72 -6.20
C TRP A 189 5.69 0.89 -6.63
N THR A 190 4.67 0.80 -5.77
CA THR A 190 3.43 0.10 -6.08
C THR A 190 2.20 0.88 -5.60
N VAL A 191 1.06 0.58 -6.20
CA VAL A 191 -0.27 1.05 -5.77
C VAL A 191 -1.18 -0.16 -5.72
N MET A 192 -1.96 -0.29 -4.65
CA MET A 192 -2.90 -1.40 -4.46
C MET A 192 -4.31 -0.92 -4.77
N CYS A 193 -5.00 -1.59 -5.71
CA CYS A 193 -6.39 -1.28 -6.02
C CYS A 193 -7.31 -1.56 -4.82
N SER A 194 -8.49 -0.95 -4.82
CA SER A 194 -9.57 -1.27 -3.90
C SER A 194 -10.39 -2.46 -4.36
N TYR A 195 -11.15 -3.05 -3.43
CA TYR A 195 -12.07 -4.12 -3.78
C TYR A 195 -13.36 -3.62 -4.45
N ASN A 196 -13.81 -2.42 -4.08
CA ASN A 196 -15.10 -1.91 -4.49
C ASN A 196 -15.11 -1.50 -5.97
N ARG A 197 -16.33 -1.30 -6.50
CA ARG A 197 -16.53 -0.62 -7.77
C ARG A 197 -16.57 0.89 -7.56
N ILE A 198 -16.23 1.64 -8.60
CA ILE A 198 -16.36 3.10 -8.67
C ILE A 198 -17.21 3.38 -9.92
N ASN A 199 -18.39 3.99 -9.73
CA ASN A 199 -19.33 4.25 -10.82
C ASN A 199 -19.59 3.01 -11.71
N GLY A 200 -19.78 1.84 -11.09
CA GLY A 200 -20.11 0.58 -11.75
C GLY A 200 -18.94 -0.29 -12.21
N VAL A 201 -17.69 0.20 -12.18
CA VAL A 201 -16.50 -0.53 -12.67
C VAL A 201 -15.57 -0.91 -11.51
N HIS A 202 -15.06 -2.14 -11.47
CA HIS A 202 -14.06 -2.53 -10.46
C HIS A 202 -12.77 -1.73 -10.65
N ALA A 203 -12.18 -1.33 -9.52
CA ALA A 203 -10.94 -0.56 -9.50
C ALA A 203 -9.73 -1.34 -10.05
#